data_AF-A3W774-F1
#
_entry.id   AF-A3W774-F1
#
_cell.length_a   1.000
_cell.length_b   1.000
_cell.length_c   1.000
_cell.angle_alpha   90.00
_cell.angle_beta   90.00
_cell.angle_gamma   90.00
#
_symmetry.space_group_name_H-M   'P 1'
#
loop_
_entity.id
_entity.type
_entity.pdbx_description
1 polymer ?
#
loop_
_entity_poly.entity_id
_entity_poly.type
_entity_poly.pdbx_seq_one_letter_code
_entity_poly.pdbx_strand_id
1 'polypeptide(L)'
;MQMHAINKREIMKRVTSTVLMLAAFLAGCGDVPTAAETQAQAKTDAGWATREAVTYNGNPFEIAVNPERTVAQVQAGNKNFSYTPNDVEAVARSKTGCKPKFEAGVLAFMGGFDGTADLKIVKGKNNQPFRWSVSLTC
;
A
#
# COMPACT_ATOMS: atom_id res chain seq x y z
N MET A 1 -7.93 31.22 -54.27
CA MET A 1 -8.14 31.84 -52.94
C MET A 1 -9.53 32.42 -52.89
N GLN A 2 -10.46 31.76 -52.20
CA GLN A 2 -11.62 32.38 -51.54
C GLN A 2 -12.08 31.41 -50.45
N MET A 3 -11.99 31.89 -49.20
CA MET A 3 -12.64 31.32 -48.03
C MET A 3 -14.14 31.62 -48.11
N HIS A 4 -15.00 30.70 -47.67
CA HIS A 4 -16.26 31.08 -47.01
C HIS A 4 -16.69 30.04 -45.97
N ALA A 5 -17.21 30.59 -44.87
CA ALA A 5 -17.40 30.03 -43.55
C ALA A 5 -18.41 28.88 -43.42
N ILE A 6 -18.17 27.98 -42.46
CA ILE A 6 -19.16 27.04 -41.93
C ILE A 6 -19.85 27.71 -40.72
N ASN A 7 -21.18 27.82 -40.81
CA ASN A 7 -22.04 28.52 -39.87
C ASN A 7 -22.43 27.63 -38.68
N LYS A 8 -22.35 28.17 -37.46
CA LYS A 8 -22.84 27.60 -36.20
C LYS A 8 -24.35 27.87 -36.06
N ARG A 9 -25.14 26.84 -35.72
CA ARG A 9 -26.26 26.80 -34.74
C ARG A 9 -27.22 25.67 -35.12
N GLU A 10 -28.05 25.28 -34.14
CA GLU A 10 -29.13 24.29 -34.23
C GLU A 10 -28.59 22.84 -34.13
N ILE A 11 -28.90 21.98 -33.17
CA ILE A 11 -30.05 21.85 -32.29
C ILE A 11 -29.59 21.10 -31.02
N MET A 12 -29.74 21.78 -29.89
CA MET A 12 -29.88 21.20 -28.57
C MET A 12 -31.16 20.34 -28.57
N LYS A 13 -31.05 19.01 -28.45
CA LYS A 13 -32.15 18.14 -27.99
C LYS A 13 -31.63 16.73 -27.67
N ARG A 14 -31.78 16.37 -26.39
CA ARG A 14 -32.05 15.00 -25.90
C ARG A 14 -30.88 14.01 -25.97
N VAL A 15 -29.91 14.18 -25.06
CA VAL A 15 -29.22 13.00 -24.51
C VAL A 15 -29.84 12.74 -23.15
N THR A 16 -30.93 11.97 -23.20
CA THR A 16 -31.75 11.59 -22.06
C THR A 16 -30.94 10.68 -21.15
N SER A 17 -30.75 11.19 -19.95
CA SER A 17 -30.26 10.49 -18.77
C SER A 17 -31.10 9.24 -18.48
N THR A 18 -30.49 8.05 -18.49
CA THR A 18 -30.98 6.90 -17.71
C THR A 18 -29.84 5.88 -17.54
N VAL A 19 -29.00 6.04 -16.53
CA VAL A 19 -28.16 4.96 -16.02
C VAL A 19 -28.85 4.43 -14.76
N LEU A 20 -29.64 3.37 -14.94
CA LEU A 20 -30.29 2.62 -13.88
C LEU A 20 -29.21 1.79 -13.17
N MET A 21 -28.79 2.24 -11.98
CA MET A 21 -27.81 1.56 -11.15
C MET A 21 -28.55 0.99 -9.93
N LEU A 22 -28.69 -0.33 -9.85
CA LEU A 22 -28.98 -1.06 -8.61
C LEU A 22 -28.60 -2.52 -8.83
N ALA A 23 -27.31 -2.80 -8.65
CA ALA A 23 -26.83 -4.15 -8.51
C ALA A 23 -27.13 -4.60 -7.07
N ALA A 24 -28.14 -5.45 -6.92
CA ALA A 24 -28.40 -6.19 -5.68
C ALA A 24 -27.31 -7.25 -5.51
N PHE A 25 -26.23 -6.92 -4.81
CA PHE A 25 -25.23 -7.89 -4.38
C PHE A 25 -25.61 -8.45 -3.01
N LEU A 26 -26.19 -9.65 -3.07
CA LEU A 26 -25.97 -10.81 -2.19
C LEU A 26 -25.47 -10.49 -0.76
N ALA A 27 -26.36 -10.70 0.21
CA ALA A 27 -26.01 -10.94 1.59
C ALA A 27 -25.08 -12.17 1.70
N GLY A 28 -23.80 -11.93 1.88
CA GLY A 28 -22.78 -12.90 2.24
C GLY A 28 -21.70 -12.17 3.02
N CYS A 29 -21.47 -12.59 4.27
CA CYS A 29 -20.54 -11.97 5.21
C CYS A 29 -19.15 -11.73 4.58
N GLY A 30 -18.70 -10.49 4.66
CA GLY A 30 -17.36 -10.06 4.30
C GLY A 30 -17.38 -8.55 4.32
N ASP A 31 -16.89 -7.95 5.40
CA ASP A 31 -16.75 -6.50 5.52
C ASP A 31 -16.11 -5.95 4.24
N VAL A 32 -16.90 -5.22 3.46
CA VAL A 32 -16.40 -4.54 2.27
C VAL A 32 -15.53 -3.40 2.80
N PRO A 33 -14.21 -3.38 2.47
CA PRO A 33 -13.33 -2.34 2.97
C PRO A 33 -13.92 -0.99 2.57
N THR A 34 -13.98 -0.08 3.55
CA THR A 34 -14.52 1.26 3.35
C THR A 34 -13.76 1.98 2.23
N ALA A 35 -14.38 3.01 1.65
CA ALA A 35 -13.70 3.84 0.65
C ALA A 35 -12.39 4.44 1.20
N ALA A 36 -12.34 4.73 2.50
CA ALA A 36 -11.13 5.21 3.18
C ALA A 36 -10.03 4.14 3.24
N GLU A 37 -10.37 2.90 3.60
CA GLU A 37 -9.42 1.77 3.63
C GLU A 37 -8.91 1.42 2.22
N THR A 38 -9.80 1.44 1.23
CA THR A 38 -9.43 1.21 -0.18
C THR A 38 -8.48 2.30 -0.70
N GLN A 39 -8.74 3.57 -0.37
CA GLN A 39 -7.85 4.68 -0.74
C GLN A 39 -6.52 4.64 0.00
N ALA A 40 -6.51 4.29 1.29
CA ALA A 40 -5.28 4.12 2.06
C ALA A 40 -4.41 3.01 1.45
N GLN A 41 -5.03 1.89 1.09
CA GLN A 41 -4.35 0.76 0.48
C GLN A 41 -3.77 1.09 -0.90
N ALA A 42 -4.54 1.80 -1.74
CA ALA A 42 -4.07 2.28 -3.04
C ALA A 42 -2.88 3.25 -2.93
N LYS A 43 -2.85 4.12 -1.90
CA LYS A 43 -1.71 5.02 -1.65
C LYS A 43 -0.47 4.24 -1.20
N THR A 44 -0.62 3.23 -0.34
CA THR A 44 0.49 2.34 0.03
C THR A 44 1.06 1.59 -1.17
N ASP A 45 0.20 1.13 -2.09
CA ASP A 45 0.64 0.40 -3.28
C ASP A 45 1.32 1.30 -4.33
N ALA A 46 0.83 2.53 -4.51
CA ALA A 46 1.50 3.51 -5.38
C ALA A 46 2.91 3.86 -4.86
N GLY A 47 3.08 4.02 -3.54
CA GLY A 47 4.39 4.25 -2.93
C GLY A 47 5.35 3.08 -3.13
N TRP A 48 4.84 1.84 -3.15
CA TRP A 48 5.65 0.64 -3.32
C TRP A 48 6.28 0.47 -4.71
N ALA A 49 5.78 1.20 -5.71
CA ALA A 49 6.40 1.21 -7.04
C ALA A 49 7.83 1.78 -7.02
N THR A 50 8.15 2.61 -6.02
CA THR A 50 9.48 3.24 -5.85
C THR A 50 10.43 2.44 -4.97
N ARG A 51 10.09 1.19 -4.64
CA ARG A 51 10.89 0.37 -3.73
C ARG A 51 12.28 0.08 -4.27
N GLU A 52 13.22 -0.06 -3.36
CA GLU A 52 14.60 -0.42 -3.62
C GLU A 52 14.99 -1.68 -2.86
N ALA A 53 15.91 -2.46 -3.42
CA ALA A 53 16.47 -3.63 -2.75
C ALA A 53 17.57 -3.23 -1.75
N VAL A 54 17.58 -3.90 -0.60
CA VAL A 54 18.51 -3.66 0.51
C VAL A 54 18.95 -4.99 1.09
N THR A 55 20.21 -5.11 1.46
CA THR A 55 20.70 -6.27 2.21
C THR A 55 20.93 -5.87 3.66
N TYR A 56 20.36 -6.62 4.59
CA TYR A 56 20.58 -6.45 6.02
C TYR A 56 20.89 -7.82 6.65
N ASN A 57 21.99 -7.93 7.38
CA ASN A 57 22.49 -9.20 7.95
C ASN A 57 22.55 -10.36 6.93
N GLY A 58 22.93 -10.06 5.68
CA GLY A 58 23.01 -11.06 4.60
C GLY A 58 21.66 -11.45 3.98
N ASN A 59 20.54 -10.94 4.50
CA ASN A 59 19.21 -11.21 3.99
C ASN A 59 18.70 -10.07 3.08
N PRO A 60 18.03 -10.39 1.96
CA PRO A 60 17.48 -9.38 1.07
C PRO A 60 16.13 -8.85 1.58
N PHE A 61 15.97 -7.54 1.55
CA PHE A 61 14.75 -6.80 1.83
C PHE A 61 14.44 -5.86 0.67
N GLU A 62 13.18 -5.45 0.56
CA GLU A 62 12.74 -4.33 -0.25
C GLU A 62 12.19 -3.24 0.67
N ILE A 63 12.45 -1.98 0.35
CA ILE A 63 11.97 -0.83 1.11
C ILE A 63 11.48 0.27 0.18
N ALA A 64 10.36 0.89 0.51
CA ALA A 64 9.92 2.14 -0.09
C ALA A 64 9.68 3.16 1.02
N VAL A 65 10.12 4.39 0.82
CA VAL A 65 9.93 5.49 1.78
C VAL A 65 9.00 6.51 1.12
N ASN A 66 7.98 6.97 1.84
CA ASN A 66 7.11 8.00 1.29
C ASN A 66 7.86 9.33 1.11
N PRO A 67 7.40 10.21 0.19
CA PRO A 67 8.05 11.49 -0.05
C PRO A 67 8.18 12.37 1.20
N GLU A 68 7.21 12.30 2.11
CA GLU A 68 7.23 13.07 3.37
C GLU A 68 8.20 12.49 4.42
N ARG A 69 8.79 11.31 4.17
CA ARG A 69 9.71 10.59 5.08
C ARG A 69 9.13 10.33 6.47
N THR A 70 7.81 10.18 6.55
CA THR A 70 7.07 9.86 7.79
C THR A 70 6.75 8.37 7.92
N VAL A 71 6.80 7.61 6.81
CA VAL A 71 6.50 6.17 6.77
C VAL A 71 7.43 5.48 5.79
N ALA A 72 8.06 4.40 6.23
CA ALA A 72 8.67 3.40 5.36
C ALA A 72 7.79 2.15 5.29
N GLN A 73 7.73 1.54 4.12
CA GLN A 73 7.24 0.18 3.93
C GLN A 73 8.44 -0.74 3.74
N VAL A 74 8.44 -1.91 4.38
CA VAL A 74 9.54 -2.89 4.30
C VAL A 74 8.96 -4.28 4.06
N GLN A 75 9.58 -5.05 3.17
CA GLN A 75 9.18 -6.42 2.84
C GLN A 75 10.44 -7.29 2.77
N ALA A 76 10.35 -8.55 3.19
CA ALA A 76 11.42 -9.52 2.89
C ALA A 76 11.49 -9.78 1.38
N GLY A 77 12.69 -9.80 0.80
CA GLY A 77 12.90 -10.01 -0.63
C GLY A 77 12.59 -11.44 -1.09
N ASN A 78 12.52 -12.40 -0.16
CA ASN A 78 12.06 -13.76 -0.40
C ASN A 78 11.53 -14.40 0.89
N LYS A 79 11.10 -15.67 0.81
CA LYS A 79 10.44 -16.41 1.91
C LYS A 79 11.38 -17.35 2.67
N ASN A 80 12.68 -17.33 2.36
CA ASN A 80 13.58 -18.40 2.76
C ASN A 80 14.27 -18.15 4.11
N PHE A 81 14.08 -16.97 4.70
CA PHE A 81 14.68 -16.59 5.98
C PHE A 81 13.63 -16.04 6.95
N SER A 82 13.89 -16.20 8.24
CA SER A 82 13.10 -15.59 9.32
C SER A 82 13.62 -14.19 9.61
N TYR A 83 12.73 -13.30 10.01
CA TYR A 83 13.03 -11.90 10.30
C TYR A 83 12.03 -11.35 11.32
N THR A 84 12.42 -10.31 12.02
CA THR A 84 11.69 -9.78 13.18
C THR A 84 11.29 -8.31 12.96
N PRO A 85 10.40 -7.75 13.81
CA PRO A 85 10.16 -6.30 13.80
C PRO A 85 11.44 -5.48 13.98
N ASN A 86 12.38 -5.93 14.82
CA ASN A 86 13.66 -5.26 15.01
C ASN A 86 14.49 -5.20 13.71
N ASP A 87 14.48 -6.27 12.91
CA ASP A 87 15.15 -6.28 11.60
C ASP A 87 14.49 -5.28 10.64
N VAL A 88 13.15 -5.25 10.61
CA VAL A 88 12.38 -4.30 9.79
C VAL A 88 12.69 -2.85 10.16
N GLU A 89 12.71 -2.53 11.45
CA GLU A 89 13.12 -1.21 11.94
C GLU A 89 14.58 -0.90 11.57
N ALA A 90 15.49 -1.85 11.74
CA ALA A 90 16.90 -1.65 11.41
C ALA A 90 17.11 -1.39 9.91
N VAL A 91 16.39 -2.09 9.02
CA VAL A 91 16.39 -1.82 7.58
C VAL A 91 15.90 -0.39 7.31
N ALA A 92 14.78 0.02 7.90
CA ALA A 92 14.26 1.38 7.73
C ALA A 92 15.24 2.45 8.23
N ARG A 93 15.86 2.24 9.39
CA ARG A 93 16.90 3.12 9.95
C ARG A 93 18.13 3.19 9.05
N SER A 94 18.59 2.06 8.51
CA SER A 94 19.80 2.00 7.67
C SER A 94 19.67 2.83 6.39
N LYS A 95 18.44 2.99 5.88
CA LYS A 95 18.17 3.77 4.67
C LYS A 95 17.80 5.21 4.91
N THR A 96 17.09 5.48 6.00
CA THR A 96 16.54 6.81 6.24
C THR A 96 17.37 7.63 7.23
N GLY A 97 18.15 6.99 8.10
CA GLY A 97 18.80 7.63 9.26
C GLY A 97 17.84 8.10 10.35
N CYS A 98 16.52 7.98 10.15
CA CYS A 98 15.51 8.44 11.10
C CYS A 98 15.25 7.39 12.19
N LYS A 99 14.53 7.78 13.25
CA LYS A 99 14.08 6.83 14.28
C LYS A 99 12.86 6.06 13.76
N PRO A 100 12.99 4.74 13.48
CA PRO A 100 11.86 3.91 13.09
C PRO A 100 11.02 3.50 14.32
N LYS A 101 9.76 3.17 14.06
CA LYS A 101 8.88 2.42 14.94
C LYS A 101 8.02 1.48 14.11
N PHE A 102 8.13 0.18 14.37
CA PHE A 102 7.34 -0.84 13.71
C PHE A 102 5.86 -0.67 14.04
N GLU A 103 5.02 -0.68 13.01
CA GLU A 103 3.57 -0.65 13.16
C GLU A 103 3.02 -2.04 12.83
N ALA A 104 2.76 -2.84 13.87
CA ALA A 104 2.15 -4.16 13.71
C ALA A 104 0.69 -4.10 13.20
N GLY A 105 0.11 -2.90 13.12
CA GLY A 105 -1.28 -2.69 12.71
C GLY A 105 -2.25 -3.44 13.64
N VAL A 106 -3.24 -4.13 13.05
CA VAL A 106 -4.22 -4.92 13.80
C VAL A 106 -3.56 -6.05 14.63
N LEU A 107 -2.39 -6.53 14.22
CA LEU A 107 -1.68 -7.61 14.92
C LEU A 107 -1.15 -7.15 16.29
N ALA A 108 -0.98 -5.84 16.51
CA ALA A 108 -0.65 -5.29 17.83
C ALA A 108 -1.69 -5.67 18.88
N PHE A 109 -2.97 -5.77 18.50
CA PHE A 109 -4.07 -6.09 19.41
C PHE A 109 -4.21 -7.57 19.71
N MET A 110 -3.62 -8.44 18.88
CA MET A 110 -3.69 -9.89 19.05
C MET A 110 -2.65 -10.45 20.04
N GLY A 111 -1.67 -9.63 20.44
CA GLY A 111 -0.55 -10.04 21.29
C GLY A 111 0.45 -10.96 20.57
N GLY A 112 1.65 -11.10 21.13
CA GLY A 112 2.68 -12.02 20.60
C GLY A 112 3.52 -11.50 19.41
N PHE A 113 3.28 -10.27 18.95
CA PHE A 113 4.11 -9.56 17.96
C PHE A 113 5.02 -8.52 18.62
N ASP A 114 5.90 -8.99 19.52
CA ASP A 114 6.95 -8.14 20.09
C ASP A 114 8.16 -8.02 19.13
N GLY A 115 9.18 -7.26 19.53
CA GLY A 115 10.38 -6.97 18.72
C GLY A 115 11.13 -8.21 18.20
N THR A 116 10.85 -9.41 18.73
CA THR A 116 11.52 -10.67 18.40
C THR A 116 10.64 -11.68 17.68
N ALA A 117 9.34 -11.37 17.50
CA ALA A 117 8.41 -12.27 16.83
C ALA A 117 8.85 -12.59 15.38
N ASP A 118 8.76 -13.85 14.97
CA ASP A 118 9.09 -14.23 13.59
C ASP A 118 8.00 -13.78 12.64
N LEU A 119 8.27 -12.73 11.87
CA LEU A 119 7.35 -12.14 10.90
C LEU A 119 7.19 -12.99 9.64
N LYS A 120 8.04 -14.00 9.41
CA LYS A 120 7.92 -14.93 8.28
C LYS A 120 6.60 -15.71 8.32
N ILE A 121 6.02 -15.92 9.51
CA ILE A 121 4.76 -16.63 9.67
C ILE A 121 3.58 -15.86 9.06
N VAL A 122 3.69 -14.53 8.97
CA VAL A 122 2.66 -13.67 8.40
C VAL A 122 2.84 -13.58 6.90
N LYS A 123 1.80 -14.00 6.19
CA LYS A 123 1.80 -14.09 4.74
C LYS A 123 0.92 -12.99 4.16
N GLY A 124 1.47 -12.29 3.17
CA GLY A 124 0.69 -11.42 2.31
C GLY A 124 -0.15 -12.21 1.31
N LYS A 125 -0.86 -11.46 0.45
CA LYS A 125 -1.65 -12.02 -0.65
C LYS A 125 -0.79 -12.94 -1.52
N ASN A 126 -1.38 -14.04 -2.00
CA ASN A 126 -0.69 -15.05 -2.83
C ASN A 126 0.58 -15.63 -2.16
N ASN A 127 0.55 -15.77 -0.82
CA ASN A 127 1.65 -16.33 -0.03
C ASN A 127 2.95 -15.52 -0.12
N GLN A 128 2.93 -14.28 -0.64
CA GLN A 128 4.11 -13.40 -0.70
C GLN A 128 4.52 -12.93 0.72
N PRO A 129 5.78 -12.53 0.95
CA PRO A 129 6.16 -11.92 2.22
C PRO A 129 5.23 -10.75 2.55
N PHE A 130 4.83 -10.60 3.81
CA PHE A 130 3.99 -9.47 4.20
C PHE A 130 4.77 -8.16 4.11
N ARG A 131 4.07 -7.07 3.75
CA ARG A 131 4.66 -5.73 3.66
C ARG A 131 4.33 -4.97 4.94
N TRP A 132 5.36 -4.62 5.68
CA TRP A 132 5.25 -3.99 6.99
C TRP A 132 5.37 -2.48 6.88
N SER A 133 4.57 -1.75 7.66
CA SER A 133 4.68 -0.31 7.81
C SER A 133 5.56 0.03 9.01
N VAL A 134 6.39 1.06 8.84
CA VAL A 134 7.30 1.59 9.86
C VAL A 134 7.10 3.09 9.90
N SER A 135 6.62 3.61 11.02
CA SER A 135 6.58 5.05 11.27
C SER A 135 8.00 5.58 11.42
N LEU A 136 8.28 6.74 10.86
CA LEU A 136 9.58 7.40 10.92
C LEU A 136 9.46 8.73 11.65
N THR A 137 10.40 8.98 12.56
CA THR A 137 10.61 10.29 13.16
C THR A 137 12.00 10.77 12.78
N CYS A 138 12.03 11.67 11.81
CA CYS A 138 13.13 12.56 11.50
C CYS A 138 12.83 13.91 12.20
#